data_AF-A0A3E4Z724-F1
#
_entry.id   AF-A0A3E4Z724-F1
#
_cell.length_a   1.000
_cell.length_b   1.000
_cell.length_c   1.000
_cell.angle_alpha   90.00
_cell.angle_beta   90.00
_cell.angle_gamma   90.00
#
_symmetry.space_group_name_H-M   'P 1'
#
loop_
_entity.id
_entity.type
_entity.pdbx_description
1 polymer ?
#
loop_
_entity_poly.entity_id
_entity_poly.type
_entity_poly.pdbx_seq_one_letter_code
_entity_poly.pdbx_strand_id
1 'polypeptide(L)' 'MAKKEFEIGEVFQCGLVKLKVVKQEKIGTCTGCALNGLEYCTAVQEFIGSCYHADREDKTDIVFEKVEEKP' A
#
# COMPACT_ATOMS: atom_id res chain seq x y z
N MET A 1 -6.49 19.32 5.15
CA MET A 1 -5.69 18.93 3.98
C MET A 1 -6.24 17.62 3.44
N ALA A 2 -6.17 17.37 2.13
CA ALA A 2 -6.54 16.06 1.59
C ALA A 2 -5.54 15.00 2.09
N LYS A 3 -6.03 13.80 2.40
CA LYS A 3 -5.19 12.66 2.79
C LYS A 3 -4.29 12.27 1.60
N LYS A 4 -2.99 12.11 1.87
CA LYS A 4 -1.97 11.81 0.83
C LYS A 4 -1.45 10.38 0.89
N GLU A 5 -1.45 9.76 2.07
CA GLU A 5 -0.98 8.39 2.29
C GLU A 5 -1.76 7.72 3.42
N PHE A 6 -1.73 6.38 3.45
CA PHE A 6 -2.28 5.56 4.52
C PHE A 6 -1.18 5.17 5.51
N GLU A 7 -1.53 5.16 6.80
CA GLU A 7 -0.61 4.85 7.90
C GLU A 7 -0.41 3.34 8.06
N ILE A 8 0.74 2.91 8.58
CA ILE A 8 1.00 1.50 8.87
C ILE A 8 -0.06 0.95 9.84
N GLY A 9 -0.67 -0.18 9.47
CA GLY A 9 -1.75 -0.81 10.22
C GLY A 9 -3.15 -0.38 9.76
N GLU A 10 -3.26 0.70 8.98
CA GLU A 10 -4.54 1.16 8.45
C GLU A 10 -5.09 0.20 7.40
N VAL A 11 -6.43 0.06 7.39
CA VAL A 11 -7.17 -0.72 6.39
C VAL A 11 -8.09 0.21 5.62
N PHE A 12 -8.07 0.12 4.30
CA PHE A 12 -8.89 0.96 3.43
C PHE A 12 -9.51 0.17 2.27
N GLN A 13 -10.58 0.71 1.69
CA GLN A 13 -11.25 0.14 0.53
C GLN A 13 -10.51 0.53 -0.77
N CYS A 14 -10.18 -0.46 -1.60
CA CYS A 14 -9.59 -0.28 -2.92
C CYS A 14 -10.39 -1.08 -3.96
N GLY A 15 -11.37 -0.43 -4.60
CA GLY A 15 -12.26 -1.09 -5.55
C GLY A 15 -13.11 -2.17 -4.86
N LEU A 16 -12.93 -3.43 -5.24
CA LEU A 16 -13.65 -4.59 -4.69
C LEU A 16 -12.92 -5.30 -3.54
N VAL A 17 -11.75 -4.81 -3.13
CA VAL A 17 -10.96 -5.42 -2.04
C VAL A 17 -10.65 -4.41 -0.96
N LYS A 18 -10.34 -4.91 0.24
CA LYS A 18 -9.73 -4.11 1.31
C LYS A 18 -8.24 -4.37 1.34
N LEU A 19 -7.46 -3.32 1.50
CA LEU A 19 -6.01 -3.37 1.62
C LEU A 19 -5.59 -2.90 3.01
N LYS A 20 -4.62 -3.58 3.59
CA LYS A 20 -3.94 -3.18 4.82
C LYS A 20 -2.55 -2.68 4.50
N VAL A 21 -2.15 -1.57 5.11
CA VAL A 21 -0.78 -1.06 5.03
C VAL A 21 0.10 -1.83 6.01
N VAL A 22 1.15 -2.45 5.50
CA VAL A 22 2.11 -3.23 6.30
C VAL A 22 3.51 -2.76 5.99
N LYS A 23 4.34 -2.61 7.03
CA LYS A 23 5.76 -2.28 6.87
C LYS A 23 6.46 -3.36 6.05
N GLN A 24 7.25 -2.94 5.06
CA GLN A 24 8.13 -3.83 4.32
C GLN A 24 9.44 -4.01 5.09
N GLU A 25 9.72 -5.25 5.50
CA GLU A 25 10.96 -5.59 6.20
C GLU A 25 12.15 -5.77 5.25
N LYS A 26 11.90 -6.06 3.96
CA LYS A 26 12.93 -6.20 2.93
C LYS A 26 12.94 -4.99 2.00
N ILE A 27 13.93 -4.13 2.16
CA ILE A 27 14.11 -2.93 1.32
C ILE A 27 14.22 -3.33 -0.16
N GLY A 28 13.53 -2.59 -1.03
CA GLY A 28 13.62 -2.75 -2.48
C GLY A 28 12.85 -3.94 -3.06
N THR A 29 11.96 -4.58 -2.31
CA THR A 29 11.07 -5.62 -2.84
C THR A 29 9.59 -5.30 -2.66
N CYS A 30 8.79 -5.76 -3.62
CA CYS A 30 7.33 -5.73 -3.59
C CYS A 30 6.73 -7.09 -3.17
N THR A 31 7.52 -8.00 -2.60
CA THR A 31 7.04 -9.31 -2.11
C THR A 31 5.86 -9.12 -1.14
N GLY A 32 4.74 -9.79 -1.41
CA GLY A 32 3.53 -9.72 -0.61
C GLY A 32 2.60 -8.53 -0.94
N CYS A 33 3.04 -7.59 -1.78
CA CYS A 33 2.19 -6.48 -2.21
C CYS A 33 1.12 -6.96 -3.19
N ALA A 34 -0.14 -6.72 -2.84
CA ALA A 34 -1.31 -7.05 -3.66
C ALA A 34 -1.33 -6.33 -5.02
N LEU A 35 -0.55 -5.24 -5.16
CA LEU A 35 -0.47 -4.44 -6.37
C LEU A 35 0.68 -4.85 -7.30
N ASN A 36 1.60 -5.72 -6.86
CA ASN A 36 2.77 -6.12 -7.65
C ASN A 36 2.39 -6.89 -8.94
N GLY A 37 1.19 -7.45 -9.01
CA GLY A 37 0.66 -8.13 -10.21
C GLY A 37 0.01 -7.19 -11.23
N LEU A 38 -0.12 -5.89 -10.93
CA LEU A 38 -0.57 -4.90 -11.89
C LEU A 38 0.59 -4.51 -12.80
N GLU A 39 0.31 -4.28 -14.09
CA GLU A 39 1.32 -3.83 -15.06
C GLU A 39 2.03 -2.55 -14.59
N TYR A 40 1.30 -1.66 -13.91
CA TYR A 40 1.83 -0.45 -13.29
C TYR A 40 1.18 -0.21 -11.92
N CYS A 41 1.80 -0.69 -10.84
CA CYS A 41 1.33 -0.42 -9.47
C CYS A 41 1.41 1.07 -9.11
N THR A 42 2.27 1.85 -9.77
CA THR A 42 2.40 3.30 -9.58
C THR A 42 1.20 4.07 -10.09
N ALA A 43 0.45 3.53 -11.06
CA ALA A 43 -0.72 4.19 -11.64
C ALA A 43 -1.86 4.39 -10.62
N VAL A 44 -1.89 3.63 -9.53
CA VAL A 44 -2.90 3.79 -8.47
C VAL A 44 -2.45 4.72 -7.34
N GLN A 45 -1.18 5.15 -7.32
CA GLN A 45 -0.63 5.98 -6.23
C GLN A 45 -1.32 7.34 -6.09
N GLU A 46 -1.90 7.88 -7.17
CA GLU A 46 -2.72 9.11 -7.09
C GLU A 46 -3.94 8.93 -6.15
N PHE A 47 -4.47 7.71 -6.06
CA PHE A 47 -5.64 7.41 -5.24
C PHE A 47 -5.27 6.89 -3.85
N ILE A 48 -4.17 6.16 -3.73
CA ILE A 48 -3.83 5.41 -2.50
C ILE A 48 -2.53 5.87 -1.81
N GLY A 49 -1.81 6.83 -2.40
CA GLY A 49 -0.51 7.28 -1.92
C GLY A 49 0.66 6.38 -2.30
N SER A 50 1.88 6.83 -2.03
CA SER A 50 3.12 6.09 -2.33
C SER A 50 3.38 4.98 -1.30
N CYS A 51 4.00 3.90 -1.77
CA CYS A 51 4.52 2.82 -0.94
C CYS A 51 6.03 2.96 -0.63
N TYR A 52 6.71 3.88 -1.30
CA TYR A 52 8.16 4.02 -1.27
C TYR A 52 8.59 5.05 -0.22
N HIS A 53 9.58 4.69 0.62
CA HIS A 53 10.01 5.51 1.75
C HIS A 53 10.45 6.94 1.35
N ALA A 54 10.99 7.13 0.14
CA ALA A 54 11.47 8.44 -0.29
C ALA A 54 10.32 9.46 -0.38
N ASP A 55 9.14 9.00 -0.80
CA ASP A 55 7.96 9.83 -1.05
C ASP A 55 7.03 9.93 0.16
N ARG A 56 7.15 8.99 1.11
CA ARG A 56 6.33 8.97 2.34
C ARG A 56 6.84 9.94 3.40
N GLU A 57 5.92 10.39 4.25
CA GLU A 57 6.25 11.25 5.39
C GLU A 57 6.98 10.47 6.50
N ASP A 58 6.57 9.21 6.73
CA ASP A 58 7.14 8.31 7.75
C ASP A 58 8.47 7.65 7.37
N LYS A 59 9.00 7.93 6.17
CA LYS A 59 10.26 7.37 5.64
C LYS A 59 10.35 5.85 5.75
N THR A 60 9.23 5.16 5.61
CA THR A 60 9.17 3.70 5.71
C THR A 60 8.67 3.09 4.40
N ASP A 61 9.31 2.02 3.93
CA ASP A 61 8.79 1.22 2.82
C ASP A 61 7.61 0.39 3.33
N ILE A 62 6.52 0.32 2.55
CA ILE A 62 5.34 -0.46 2.89
C ILE A 62 4.91 -1.36 1.73
N VAL A 63 4.07 -2.34 2.04
CA VAL A 63 3.28 -3.09 1.07
C VAL A 63 1.80 -3.00 1.42
N PHE A 64 0.97 -3.16 0.40
CA PHE A 64 -0.47 -3.24 0.56
C PHE A 64 -0.88 -4.71 0.53
N GLU A 65 -1.29 -5.27 1.65
CA GLU A 65 -1.76 -6.65 1.75
C GLU A 65 -3.28 -6.72 1.60
N LYS A 66 -3.82 -7.71 0.88
CA LYS A 66 -5.26 -7.95 0.85
C LYS A 66 -5.74 -8.44 2.20
N VAL A 67 -6.83 -7.86 2.69
CA VAL A 67 -7.56 -8.39 3.84
C VAL A 67 -8.60 -9.38 3.32
N GLU A 68 -8.46 -10.65 3.69
CA GLU A 68 -9.51 -11.64 3.47
C GLU A 68 -10.59 -11.46 4.54
N GLU A 69 -11.79 -11.05 4.13
CA GLU A 69 -12.96 -11.15 4.99
C GLU A 69 -13.38 -12.61 5.05
N LYS A 70 -13.23 -13.23 6.22
CA LYS A 70 -13.80 -14.56 6.44
C LYS A 70 -15.34 -14.42 6.37
N PRO A 71 -16.03 -15.28 5.59
CA PRO A 71 -17.47 -15.24 5.45
C PRO A 71 -18.20 -15.52 6.78
#